data_AF-A0A3B8PV58-F1
#
_entry.id   AF-A0A3B8PV58-F1
#
_cell.length_a   1.000
_cell.length_b   1.000
_cell.length_c   1.000
_cell.angle_alpha   90.00
_cell.angle_beta   90.00
_cell.angle_gamma   90.00
#
_symmetry.space_group_name_H-M   'P 1'
#
loop_
_entity.id
_entity.type
_entity.pdbx_description
1 polymer ?
#
loop_
_entity_poly.entity_id
_entity_poly.type
_entity_poly.pdbx_seq_one_letter_code
_entity_poly.pdbx_strand_id
1 'polypeptide(L)'
;MDGGELKACIIPVAATEQHLEHLSMEHDWRSCMHVSMEVAKRLHPGVLVAPSMNIGISEHHMRHRGTLSAMPGSWLAVLFDTIRSMHSAG
;
A
#
# COMPACT_ATOMS: atom_id res chain seq x y z
N MET A 1 -13.64 -18.00 24.72
CA MET A 1 -13.58 -17.13 23.54
C MET A 1 -12.12 -16.84 23.34
N ASP A 2 -11.46 -17.54 22.42
CA ASP A 2 -10.09 -17.18 22.04
C ASP A 2 -10.17 -15.79 21.43
N GLY A 3 -9.76 -14.77 22.19
CA GLY A 3 -9.76 -13.38 21.74
C GLY A 3 -8.93 -13.32 20.47
N GLY A 4 -9.57 -13.05 19.34
CA GLY A 4 -8.94 -13.08 18.02
C GLY A 4 -7.83 -12.04 17.94
N GLU A 5 -6.61 -12.45 18.29
CA GLU A 5 -5.43 -11.61 18.24
C GLU A 5 -5.00 -11.44 16.78
N LEU A 6 -4.94 -10.20 16.32
CA LEU A 6 -4.36 -9.88 15.03
C LEU A 6 -2.89 -10.30 15.04
N LYS A 7 -2.48 -11.09 14.06
CA LYS A 7 -1.12 -11.63 13.95
C LYS A 7 -0.24 -10.78 13.04
N ALA A 8 -0.84 -10.15 12.02
CA ALA A 8 -0.13 -9.24 11.14
C ALA A 8 -1.07 -8.24 10.45
N CYS A 9 -0.49 -7.13 10.02
CA CYS A 9 -1.09 -6.20 9.09
C CYS A 9 -0.19 -6.07 7.86
N ILE A 10 -0.77 -6.23 6.66
CA ILE A 10 -0.10 -5.92 5.41
C ILE A 10 -0.35 -4.45 5.10
N ILE A 11 0.71 -3.65 4.91
CA ILE A 11 0.64 -2.26 4.45
C ILE A 11 1.13 -2.21 2.99
N PRO A 12 0.23 -2.15 2.00
CA PRO A 12 0.62 -2.15 0.60
C PRO A 12 1.29 -0.82 0.22
N VAL A 13 2.50 -0.90 -0.34
CA VAL A 13 3.26 0.25 -0.86
C VAL A 13 3.37 0.13 -2.37
N ALA A 14 2.99 1.18 -3.09
CA ALA A 14 2.86 1.18 -4.55
C ALA A 14 2.99 2.61 -5.11
N ALA A 15 2.59 2.81 -6.37
CA ALA A 15 2.53 4.11 -7.00
C ALA A 15 1.28 4.28 -7.89
N THR A 16 1.09 5.51 -8.36
CA THR A 16 0.20 5.88 -9.46
C THR A 16 1.09 6.49 -10.52
N GLU A 17 1.54 5.68 -11.46
CA GLU A 17 2.56 6.05 -12.43
C GLU A 17 2.35 5.37 -13.78
N GLN A 18 3.04 5.90 -14.78
CA GLN A 18 2.94 5.40 -16.13
C GLN A 18 3.60 4.02 -16.29
N HIS A 19 2.95 3.15 -17.06
CA HIS A 19 3.40 1.79 -17.36
C HIS A 19 3.33 1.48 -18.87
N LEU A 20 3.99 2.31 -19.68
CA LEU A 20 3.86 2.31 -21.15
C LEU A 20 2.39 2.43 -21.59
N GLU A 21 2.08 2.04 -22.82
CA GLU A 21 0.76 2.18 -23.44
C GLU A 21 -0.17 0.99 -23.17
N HIS A 22 0.26 -0.01 -22.39
CA HIS A 22 -0.42 -1.30 -22.27
C HIS A 22 -0.92 -1.61 -20.86
N LEU A 23 -0.56 -0.81 -19.85
CA LEU A 23 -1.01 -0.99 -18.46
C LEU A 23 -1.62 0.29 -17.91
N SER A 24 -2.56 0.11 -16.98
CA SER A 24 -3.25 1.20 -16.28
C SER A 24 -2.33 1.96 -15.33
N MET A 25 -2.58 3.26 -15.12
CA MET A 25 -1.85 4.08 -14.15
C MET A 25 -1.88 3.50 -12.72
N GLU A 26 -2.95 2.79 -12.38
CA GLU A 26 -3.12 2.18 -11.08
C GLU A 26 -2.52 0.77 -10.93
N HIS A 27 -1.75 0.31 -11.93
CA HIS A 27 -1.30 -1.08 -12.01
C HIS A 27 -0.62 -1.56 -10.73
N ASP A 28 0.30 -0.76 -10.18
CA ASP A 28 1.04 -1.11 -8.97
C ASP A 28 0.11 -1.36 -7.79
N TRP A 29 -0.73 -0.37 -7.44
CA TRP A 29 -1.52 -0.48 -6.23
C TRP A 29 -2.66 -1.49 -6.40
N ARG A 30 -3.24 -1.66 -7.61
CA ARG A 30 -4.23 -2.71 -7.84
C ARG A 30 -3.63 -4.10 -7.68
N SER A 31 -2.46 -4.34 -8.26
CA SER A 31 -1.79 -5.64 -8.22
C SER A 31 -1.34 -5.98 -6.80
N CYS A 32 -0.72 -5.01 -6.11
CA CYS A 32 -0.30 -5.15 -4.73
C CYS A 32 -1.49 -5.42 -3.80
N MET A 33 -2.60 -4.68 -3.95
CA MET A 33 -3.83 -4.92 -3.19
C MET A 33 -4.43 -6.29 -3.47
N HIS A 34 -4.50 -6.73 -4.73
CA HIS A 34 -5.05 -8.03 -5.09
C HIS A 34 -4.33 -9.17 -4.37
N VAL A 35 -2.99 -9.20 -4.47
CA VAL A 35 -2.16 -10.20 -3.78
C VAL A 35 -2.32 -10.10 -2.27
N SER A 36 -2.26 -8.89 -1.70
CA SER A 36 -2.39 -8.68 -0.25
C SER A 36 -3.72 -9.19 0.30
N MET A 37 -4.82 -8.90 -0.40
CA MET A 37 -6.16 -9.38 -0.02
C MET A 37 -6.27 -10.90 -0.13
N GLU A 38 -5.67 -11.50 -1.16
CA GLU A 38 -5.64 -12.95 -1.33
C GLU A 38 -4.83 -13.67 -0.23
N VAL A 39 -3.74 -13.07 0.23
CA VAL A 39 -2.97 -13.56 1.38
C VAL A 39 -3.82 -13.45 2.66
N ALA A 40 -4.40 -12.29 2.94
CA ALA A 40 -5.21 -12.07 4.14
C ALA A 40 -6.41 -13.01 4.22
N LYS A 41 -7.10 -13.28 3.09
CA LYS A 41 -8.18 -14.27 3.03
C LYS A 41 -7.75 -15.67 3.48
N ARG A 42 -6.55 -16.11 3.08
CA ARG A 42 -6.00 -17.43 3.46
C ARG A 42 -5.59 -17.50 4.92
N LEU A 43 -5.28 -16.35 5.53
CA LEU A 43 -4.83 -16.23 6.92
C LEU A 43 -5.91 -15.68 7.87
N HIS A 44 -7.16 -15.60 7.39
CA HIS A 44 -8.28 -15.11 8.16
C HIS A 44 -8.52 -15.99 9.42
N PRO A 45 -8.82 -15.40 10.60
CA PRO A 45 -9.03 -13.97 10.87
C PRO A 45 -7.78 -13.19 11.32
N GLY A 46 -6.59 -13.80 11.27
CA GLY A 46 -5.38 -13.26 11.92
C GLY A 46 -4.62 -12.20 11.12
N VAL A 47 -5.01 -11.88 9.89
CA VAL A 47 -4.31 -10.90 9.05
C VAL A 47 -5.28 -9.94 8.40
N LEU A 48 -4.97 -8.64 8.49
CA LEU A 48 -5.69 -7.57 7.80
C LEU A 48 -4.80 -6.89 6.75
N VAL A 49 -5.44 -6.12 5.86
CA VAL A 49 -4.77 -5.30 4.85
C VAL A 49 -5.16 -3.84 5.07
N ALA A 50 -4.16 -2.97 5.24
CA ALA A 50 -4.36 -1.53 5.33
C ALA A 50 -4.66 -0.93 3.94
N PRO A 51 -5.20 0.31 3.87
CA PRO A 51 -5.26 1.05 2.62
C PRO A 51 -3.88 1.15 1.96
N SER A 52 -3.82 1.12 0.62
CA SER A 52 -2.55 1.23 -0.07
C SER A 52 -1.98 2.65 -0.02
N MET A 53 -0.67 2.74 0.12
CA MET A 53 0.09 3.94 -0.20
C MET A 53 0.21 4.02 -1.72
N ASN A 54 -0.82 4.56 -2.38
CA ASN A 54 -0.93 4.59 -3.84
C ASN A 54 -0.28 5.81 -4.51
N ILE A 55 0.23 6.76 -3.72
CA ILE A 55 1.14 7.82 -4.19
C ILE A 55 2.55 7.42 -3.73
N GLY A 56 3.41 7.08 -4.70
CA GLY A 56 4.78 6.63 -4.47
C GLY A 56 5.81 7.76 -4.58
N ILE A 57 7.09 7.38 -4.64
CA ILE A 57 8.19 8.29 -4.96
C ILE A 57 8.59 8.03 -6.42
N SER A 58 7.92 8.73 -7.33
CA SER A 58 7.91 8.45 -8.77
C SER A 58 8.35 9.67 -9.59
N GLU A 59 9.24 10.50 -9.04
CA GLU A 59 9.69 11.75 -9.67
C GLU A 59 10.22 11.53 -11.11
N HIS A 60 10.90 10.41 -11.33
CA HIS A 60 11.42 9.99 -12.62
C HIS A 60 10.32 9.66 -13.66
N HIS A 61 9.07 9.42 -13.24
CA HIS A 61 7.90 9.23 -14.10
C HIS A 61 7.08 10.53 -14.33
N MET A 62 7.45 11.66 -13.71
CA MET A 62 6.65 12.90 -13.75
C MET A 62 6.58 13.57 -15.12
N ARG A 63 7.41 13.16 -16.08
CA ARG A 63 7.26 13.56 -17.50
C ARG A 63 5.96 13.03 -18.13
N HIS A 64 5.36 12.00 -17.52
CA HIS A 64 4.13 11.37 -18.00
C HIS A 64 2.91 11.92 -17.27
N ARG A 65 1.88 12.32 -18.03
CA ARG A 65 0.66 12.93 -17.48
C ARG A 65 -0.08 11.92 -16.60
N GLY A 66 -0.50 12.37 -15.42
CA GLY A 66 -1.24 11.57 -14.45
C GLY A 66 -0.36 10.87 -13.41
N THR A 67 0.96 10.85 -13.55
CA THR A 67 1.86 10.36 -12.50
C THR A 67 1.69 11.22 -11.24
N LEU A 68 1.56 10.58 -10.08
CA LEU A 68 1.56 11.22 -8.78
C LEU A 68 2.83 10.82 -8.03
N SER A 69 3.63 11.81 -7.63
CA SER A 69 4.83 11.58 -6.83
C SER A 69 4.79 12.39 -5.55
N ALA A 70 5.03 11.72 -4.42
CA ALA A 70 5.27 12.36 -3.15
C ALA A 70 6.75 12.74 -3.02
N MET A 71 7.03 13.71 -2.13
CA MET A 71 8.39 13.95 -1.66
C MET A 71 8.79 12.84 -0.67
N PRO A 72 10.05 12.34 -0.71
CA PRO A 72 10.48 11.24 0.14
C PRO A 72 10.24 11.47 1.64
N GLY A 73 10.54 12.67 2.14
CA GLY A 73 10.40 12.99 3.57
C GLY A 73 8.96 12.95 4.06
N SER A 74 8.03 13.62 3.35
CA SER A 74 6.61 13.61 3.71
C SER A 74 5.99 12.22 3.55
N TRP A 75 6.41 11.47 2.53
CA TRP A 75 5.92 10.12 2.29
C TRP A 75 6.32 9.16 3.43
N LEU A 76 7.60 9.20 3.84
CA LEU A 76 8.10 8.40 4.97
C LEU A 76 7.39 8.76 6.28
N ALA A 77 7.02 10.03 6.49
CA ALA A 77 6.26 10.44 7.66
C ALA A 77 4.87 9.78 7.72
N VAL A 78 4.15 9.73 6.60
CA VAL A 78 2.82 9.08 6.53
C VAL A 78 2.93 7.56 6.71
N LEU A 79 3.95 6.92 6.13
CA LEU A 79 4.22 5.50 6.36
C LEU A 79 4.56 5.21 7.82
N PHE A 80 5.39 6.04 8.44
CA PHE A 80 5.72 5.93 9.85
C PHE A 80 4.47 6.04 10.72
N ASP A 81 3.61 7.03 10.49
CA ASP A 81 2.36 7.19 11.24
C ASP A 81 1.41 6.00 11.05
N THR A 82 1.39 5.41 9.86
CA THR A 82 0.57 4.21 9.58
C THR A 82 1.08 3.01 10.38
N ILE A 83 2.40 2.75 10.36
CA ILE A 83 3.03 1.67 11.13
C ILE A 83 2.81 1.90 12.63
N ARG A 84 3.06 3.11 13.13
CA ARG A 84 2.88 3.48 14.53
C ARG A 84 1.43 3.29 14.97
N SER A 85 0.47 3.72 14.15
CA SER A 85 -0.96 3.58 14.43
C SER A 85 -1.36 2.11 14.48
N MET A 86 -0.91 1.30 13.51
CA MET A 86 -1.19 -0.14 13.49
C MET A 86 -0.59 -0.83 14.70
N HIS A 87 0.69 -0.59 15.00
CA HIS A 87 1.33 -1.13 16.21
C HIS A 87 0.59 -0.75 17.50
N SER A 88 0.05 0.47 17.59
CA SER A 88 -0.68 0.93 18.77
C SER A 88 -2.07 0.30 18.90
N ALA A 89 -2.67 -0.11 17.78
CA ALA A 89 -4.01 -0.71 17.76
C ALA A 89 -4.01 -2.23 18.05
N GLY A 90 -2.82 -2.85 18.10
CA GLY A 90 -2.65 -4.30 18.26
C GLY A 90 -2.86 -5.05 16.96
#